data_AF-A0A2E5E0D3-F1
#
_entry.id   AF-A0A2E5E0D3-F1
#
_cell.length_a   1.000
_cell.length_b   1.000
_cell.length_c   1.000
_cell.angle_alpha   90.00
_cell.angle_beta   90.00
_cell.angle_gamma   90.00
#
_symmetry.space_group_name_H-M   'P 1'
#
loop_
_entity.id
_entity.type
_entity.pdbx_description
1 polymer ?
#
loop_
_entity_poly.entity_id
_entity_poly.type
_entity_poly.pdbx_seq_one_letter_code
_entity_poly.pdbx_strand_id
1 'polypeptide(L)'
;MLPSGSQDKAMLSRSSNMLKMLLMLLAVVLSAATQANAAVIDVPGDQPTIQAAIGVAVAGDVIVVQPGVYQEQIDFLGKAIVIKSDGGPEVTTIDGMGMGTVVKAVSGETSKSVLSGFRVRNGADVTGGGVRIIDSSPAIVNCHIINSNATFGGGVYTQGGDPQLLECCIANNTASNGAGLFATGNATAVECHFIENIASFTGGGIQVEDGNLELSNSLIQNNEAGFNQEQQGTGGGIHAIESTVLVSDLELLENRAWTAGGIWSYRCEIQFVEAIFNRNIAKIDGAAVYGIHGSHGYERCEIRNGEAQSGAGLMHLESHVVVVDCEFEGNMASVSGGGFHGQSLAGGSCIFASTFNQNIADVGAGLFMTQTTGFNLNATVFVSNEASSHGGGLCFQGMGFQSHGCVMLGNISSQHGAGSSLIDSTGQFYGLTAGQNNATADGGVAHIEGGFIYYFGSEMQSNQASLGGGVACRACEVDVSGSRIRINDADVAGGGFHIDAAGMLKLGGTTVCGNAPDQIIGPFLEIAPNVIADECGSCTGDVDLDEFVGIDDLLAVVAAWGGCGLCPEDTNEDGVVDIVDLLAVLENWGWCP
;
A
#
# COMPACT_ATOMS: atom_id res chain seq x y z
N MET A 1 13.80 2.70 51.09
CA MET A 1 13.06 2.50 49.83
C MET A 1 12.06 1.38 50.06
N LEU A 2 10.78 1.73 50.14
CA LEU A 2 9.64 0.80 50.13
C LEU A 2 9.11 0.74 48.69
N PRO A 3 8.85 -0.44 48.11
CA PRO A 3 8.09 -0.58 46.88
C PRO A 3 6.62 -0.99 47.12
N SER A 4 5.82 -0.77 46.06
CA SER A 4 4.51 -1.34 45.70
C SER A 4 3.23 -0.93 46.48
N GLY A 5 2.58 0.13 46.00
CA GLY A 5 1.18 0.47 46.29
C GLY A 5 0.24 0.35 45.07
N SER A 6 0.67 -0.29 43.97
CA SER A 6 -0.10 -0.40 42.72
C SER A 6 -0.86 -1.72 42.55
N GLN A 7 -0.55 -2.77 43.31
CA GLN A 7 -1.26 -4.05 43.19
C GLN A 7 -2.52 -4.16 44.07
N ASP A 8 -2.58 -3.48 45.22
CA ASP A 8 -3.75 -3.57 46.13
C ASP A 8 -5.00 -2.83 45.63
N LYS A 9 -4.84 -1.76 44.82
CA LYS A 9 -5.98 -1.04 44.23
C LYS A 9 -6.68 -1.83 43.11
N ALA A 10 -5.97 -2.73 42.43
CA ALA A 10 -6.54 -3.62 41.43
C ALA A 10 -7.32 -4.80 42.07
N MET A 11 -6.98 -5.20 43.29
CA MET A 11 -7.64 -6.29 44.01
C MET A 11 -8.95 -5.84 44.68
N LEU A 12 -9.01 -4.59 45.19
CA LEU A 12 -10.21 -4.02 45.80
C LEU A 12 -11.31 -3.67 44.77
N SER A 13 -10.96 -3.24 43.54
CA SER A 13 -11.95 -2.95 42.49
C SER A 13 -12.60 -4.22 41.91
N ARG A 14 -11.85 -5.35 41.87
CA ARG A 14 -12.38 -6.66 41.48
C ARG A 14 -13.39 -7.22 42.48
N SER A 15 -13.20 -6.98 43.79
CA SER A 15 -14.13 -7.45 44.84
C SER A 15 -15.47 -6.69 44.90
N SER A 16 -15.46 -5.38 44.62
CA SER A 16 -16.67 -4.54 44.51
C SER A 16 -17.55 -4.93 43.31
N ASN A 17 -16.91 -5.32 42.20
CA ASN A 17 -17.64 -5.77 41.00
C ASN A 17 -18.21 -7.18 41.16
N MET A 18 -17.54 -8.08 41.90
CA MET A 18 -18.07 -9.40 42.23
C MET A 18 -19.30 -9.35 43.16
N LEU A 19 -19.34 -8.45 44.14
CA LEU A 19 -20.47 -8.33 45.07
C LEU A 19 -21.71 -7.69 44.40
N LYS A 20 -21.51 -6.77 43.45
CA LYS A 20 -22.58 -6.23 42.58
C LYS A 20 -23.11 -7.29 41.60
N MET A 21 -22.24 -8.16 41.11
CA MET A 21 -22.61 -9.30 40.27
C MET A 21 -23.44 -10.33 41.06
N LEU A 22 -23.09 -10.61 42.32
CA LEU A 22 -23.81 -11.56 43.18
C LEU A 22 -25.18 -11.05 43.66
N LEU A 23 -25.34 -9.73 43.85
CA LEU A 23 -26.64 -9.09 44.19
C LEU A 23 -27.55 -8.92 42.95
N MET A 24 -26.99 -8.76 41.74
CA MET A 24 -27.77 -8.83 40.49
C MET A 24 -28.21 -10.26 40.16
N LEU A 25 -27.37 -11.26 40.45
CA LEU A 25 -27.73 -12.68 40.31
C LEU A 25 -28.86 -13.11 41.27
N LEU A 26 -29.00 -12.48 42.44
CA LEU A 26 -30.12 -12.74 43.36
C LEU A 26 -31.43 -12.01 42.99
N ALA A 27 -31.35 -10.89 42.28
CA ALA A 27 -32.53 -10.14 41.81
C ALA A 27 -33.13 -10.71 40.51
N VAL A 28 -32.33 -11.39 39.68
CA VAL A 28 -32.79 -12.10 38.47
C VAL A 28 -33.56 -13.40 38.80
N VAL A 29 -33.45 -13.91 40.03
CA VAL A 29 -34.21 -15.10 40.49
C VAL A 29 -35.66 -14.76 40.90
N LEU A 30 -36.08 -13.49 40.90
CA LEU A 30 -37.45 -13.08 41.26
C LEU A 30 -38.20 -12.25 40.20
N SER A 31 -37.93 -12.49 38.92
CA SER A 31 -38.91 -12.23 37.87
C SER A 31 -38.97 -13.44 36.95
N ALA A 32 -39.77 -14.43 37.34
CA ALA A 32 -40.21 -15.52 36.47
C ALA A 32 -41.14 -14.94 35.39
N ALA A 33 -40.56 -14.21 34.43
CA ALA A 33 -41.07 -14.19 33.08
C ALA A 33 -40.52 -15.46 32.43
N THR A 34 -41.43 -16.34 32.02
CA THR A 34 -41.17 -17.60 31.33
C THR A 34 -40.02 -17.46 30.33
N GLN A 35 -38.85 -18.03 30.65
CA GLN A 35 -37.85 -18.36 29.65
C GLN A 35 -38.51 -19.43 28.76
N ALA A 36 -39.06 -19.00 27.63
CA ALA A 36 -39.43 -19.92 26.57
C ALA A 36 -38.16 -20.67 26.19
N ASN A 37 -38.19 -21.99 26.35
CA ASN A 37 -37.09 -22.84 25.92
C ASN A 37 -36.96 -22.65 24.40
N ALA A 38 -35.78 -22.26 23.91
CA ALA A 38 -35.52 -22.15 22.49
C ALA A 38 -35.84 -23.48 21.80
N ALA A 39 -36.84 -23.49 20.92
CA ALA A 39 -37.23 -24.68 20.19
C ALA A 39 -36.29 -24.90 18.99
N VAL A 40 -36.10 -26.18 18.65
CA VAL A 40 -35.45 -26.57 17.40
C VAL A 40 -36.56 -26.95 16.43
N ILE A 41 -36.58 -26.32 15.25
CA ILE A 41 -37.56 -26.58 14.18
C ILE A 41 -36.80 -27.18 13.00
N ASP A 42 -37.09 -28.42 12.63
CA ASP A 42 -36.46 -29.09 11.49
C ASP A 42 -37.17 -28.77 10.17
N VAL A 43 -36.40 -28.49 9.13
CA VAL A 43 -36.88 -28.30 7.76
C VAL A 43 -36.21 -29.33 6.86
N PRO A 44 -36.96 -30.21 6.17
CA PRO A 44 -38.42 -30.16 5.99
C PRO A 44 -39.25 -30.94 7.05
N GLY A 45 -38.65 -31.48 8.11
CA GLY A 45 -39.32 -32.43 9.01
C GLY A 45 -40.54 -31.87 9.77
N ASP A 46 -40.39 -30.72 10.43
CA ASP A 46 -41.45 -30.05 11.19
C ASP A 46 -42.23 -29.04 10.34
N GLN A 47 -41.57 -28.43 9.35
CA GLN A 47 -42.16 -27.43 8.45
C GLN A 47 -41.69 -27.66 7.01
N PRO A 48 -42.56 -27.55 6.00
CA PRO A 48 -42.24 -27.93 4.63
C PRO A 48 -41.25 -26.99 3.93
N THR A 49 -41.11 -25.75 4.41
CA THR A 49 -40.20 -24.74 3.83
C THR A 49 -39.55 -23.91 4.93
N ILE A 50 -38.45 -23.22 4.61
CA ILE A 50 -37.75 -22.35 5.56
C ILE A 50 -38.66 -21.20 5.99
N GLN A 51 -39.39 -20.57 5.05
CA GLN A 51 -40.30 -19.48 5.40
C GLN A 51 -41.44 -19.92 6.32
N ALA A 52 -41.97 -21.14 6.15
CA ALA A 52 -42.99 -21.69 7.03
C ALA A 52 -42.44 -21.90 8.46
N ALA A 53 -41.20 -22.37 8.58
CA ALA A 53 -40.49 -22.45 9.86
C ALA A 53 -40.29 -21.08 10.51
N ILE A 54 -39.87 -20.06 9.75
CA ILE A 54 -39.78 -18.69 10.26
C ILE A 54 -41.15 -18.21 10.76
N GLY A 55 -42.23 -18.54 10.06
CA GLY A 55 -43.60 -18.16 10.44
C GLY A 55 -43.99 -18.60 11.85
N VAL A 56 -43.68 -19.85 12.21
CA VAL A 56 -44.02 -20.43 13.52
C VAL A 56 -42.98 -20.16 14.62
N ALA A 57 -41.72 -19.89 14.25
CA ALA A 57 -40.64 -19.63 15.19
C ALA A 57 -40.90 -18.39 16.06
N VAL A 58 -40.42 -18.42 17.30
CA VAL A 58 -40.37 -17.28 18.22
C VAL A 58 -38.93 -16.91 18.56
N ALA A 59 -38.71 -15.73 19.14
CA ALA A 59 -37.37 -15.26 19.46
C ALA A 59 -36.60 -16.28 20.34
N GLY A 60 -35.37 -16.59 19.93
CA GLY A 60 -34.51 -17.60 20.54
C GLY A 60 -34.51 -18.96 19.85
N ASP A 61 -35.49 -19.27 19.00
CA ASP A 61 -35.57 -20.56 18.31
C ASP A 61 -34.45 -20.75 17.29
N VAL A 62 -34.18 -22.03 16.98
CA VAL A 62 -33.21 -22.47 15.98
C VAL A 62 -33.93 -23.28 14.90
N ILE A 63 -33.89 -22.79 13.67
CA ILE A 63 -34.36 -23.51 12.49
C ILE A 63 -33.18 -24.27 11.90
N VAL A 64 -33.29 -25.60 11.82
CA VAL A 64 -32.26 -26.48 11.27
C VAL A 64 -32.73 -26.98 9.91
N VAL A 65 -31.95 -26.68 8.87
CA VAL A 65 -32.33 -26.97 7.49
C VAL A 65 -31.45 -28.10 6.94
N GLN A 66 -32.09 -29.21 6.61
CA GLN A 66 -31.44 -30.39 6.04
C GLN A 66 -30.87 -30.11 4.65
N PRO A 67 -29.84 -30.85 4.19
CA PRO A 67 -29.29 -30.72 2.85
C PRO A 67 -30.35 -30.79 1.74
N GLY A 68 -30.27 -29.88 0.77
CA GLY A 68 -31.28 -29.76 -0.27
C GLY A 68 -31.28 -28.41 -0.97
N VAL A 69 -32.12 -28.29 -2.00
CA VAL A 69 -32.37 -27.04 -2.72
C VAL A 69 -33.77 -26.55 -2.37
N TYR A 70 -33.84 -25.39 -1.72
CA TYR A 70 -35.04 -24.72 -1.29
C TYR A 70 -35.32 -23.56 -2.23
N GLN A 71 -36.33 -23.72 -3.08
CA GLN A 71 -36.74 -22.72 -4.06
C GLN A 71 -37.70 -21.71 -3.43
N GLU A 72 -37.15 -20.75 -2.71
CA GLU A 72 -37.91 -19.76 -1.95
C GLU A 72 -37.12 -18.47 -1.77
N GLN A 73 -37.84 -17.41 -1.40
CA GLN A 73 -37.29 -16.15 -0.92
C GLN A 73 -37.76 -15.99 0.53
N ILE A 74 -36.83 -15.78 1.46
CA ILE A 74 -37.12 -15.76 2.89
C ILE A 74 -37.00 -14.35 3.48
N ASP A 75 -37.79 -14.08 4.51
CA ASP A 75 -37.78 -12.87 5.32
C ASP A 75 -37.75 -13.27 6.80
N PHE A 76 -36.81 -12.69 7.56
CA PHE A 76 -36.67 -12.91 9.00
C PHE A 76 -37.84 -12.35 9.82
N LEU A 77 -38.63 -11.40 9.28
CA LEU A 77 -39.79 -10.80 9.93
C LEU A 77 -39.48 -10.14 11.29
N GLY A 78 -38.27 -9.60 11.46
CA GLY A 78 -37.80 -8.95 12.69
C GLY A 78 -37.52 -9.93 13.83
N LYS A 79 -37.47 -11.23 13.56
CA LYS A 79 -37.30 -12.26 14.59
C LYS A 79 -35.82 -12.46 14.92
N ALA A 80 -35.51 -12.48 16.21
CA ALA A 80 -34.20 -12.88 16.74
C ALA A 80 -34.11 -14.41 16.81
N ILE A 81 -33.88 -15.05 15.65
CA ILE A 81 -33.82 -16.51 15.47
C ILE A 81 -32.55 -16.92 14.73
N VAL A 82 -32.13 -18.16 14.92
CA VAL A 82 -31.00 -18.74 14.17
C VAL A 82 -31.55 -19.64 13.07
N ILE A 83 -31.23 -19.35 11.83
CA ILE A 83 -31.49 -20.21 10.67
C ILE A 83 -30.14 -20.81 10.27
N LYS A 84 -29.99 -22.13 10.44
CA LYS A 84 -28.72 -22.82 10.14
C LYS A 84 -28.94 -24.02 9.23
N SER A 85 -28.01 -24.21 8.30
CA SER A 85 -27.88 -25.45 7.56
C SER A 85 -27.30 -26.55 8.45
N ASP A 86 -27.76 -27.79 8.27
CA ASP A 86 -27.16 -28.98 8.88
C ASP A 86 -25.98 -29.56 8.06
N GLY A 87 -25.89 -29.21 6.77
CA GLY A 87 -24.87 -29.73 5.84
C GLY A 87 -23.83 -28.72 5.34
N GLY A 88 -24.01 -27.44 5.66
CA GLY A 88 -23.17 -26.35 5.16
C GLY A 88 -23.52 -25.90 3.74
N PRO A 89 -22.81 -24.84 3.26
CA PRO A 89 -23.17 -24.15 2.02
C PRO A 89 -22.97 -25.03 0.79
N GLU A 90 -22.15 -26.07 0.87
CA GLU A 90 -21.89 -26.96 -0.25
C GLU A 90 -23.09 -27.80 -0.69
N VAL A 91 -24.02 -28.08 0.23
CA VAL A 91 -25.15 -29.00 -0.03
C VAL A 91 -26.51 -28.42 0.33
N THR A 92 -26.57 -27.24 0.94
CA THR A 92 -27.83 -26.60 1.35
C THR A 92 -27.99 -25.25 0.67
N THR A 93 -28.98 -25.15 -0.22
CA THR A 93 -29.15 -23.99 -1.11
C THR A 93 -30.51 -23.33 -0.91
N ILE A 94 -30.53 -22.01 -0.77
CA ILE A 94 -31.71 -21.16 -0.95
C ILE A 94 -31.61 -20.53 -2.34
N ASP A 95 -32.56 -20.85 -3.22
CA ASP A 95 -32.52 -20.50 -4.65
C ASP A 95 -33.66 -19.52 -4.99
N GLY A 96 -33.29 -18.28 -5.36
CA GLY A 96 -34.24 -17.23 -5.74
C GLY A 96 -34.88 -17.41 -7.11
N MET A 97 -34.42 -18.37 -7.92
CA MET A 97 -34.96 -18.67 -9.27
C MET A 97 -34.96 -17.49 -10.24
N GLY A 98 -34.02 -16.57 -10.10
CA GLY A 98 -33.93 -15.34 -10.89
C GLY A 98 -35.00 -14.32 -10.53
N MET A 99 -35.54 -14.36 -9.31
CA MET A 99 -36.62 -13.48 -8.86
C MET A 99 -36.37 -12.95 -7.46
N GLY A 100 -36.45 -11.63 -7.30
CA GLY A 100 -36.41 -10.93 -6.01
C GLY A 100 -35.13 -11.14 -5.21
N THR A 101 -35.06 -10.48 -4.06
CA THR A 101 -34.06 -10.80 -3.02
C THR A 101 -34.30 -12.19 -2.42
N VAL A 102 -33.25 -13.01 -2.32
CA VAL A 102 -33.35 -14.37 -1.72
C VAL A 102 -33.51 -14.35 -0.20
N VAL A 103 -32.77 -13.50 0.52
CA VAL A 103 -32.85 -13.38 1.98
C VAL A 103 -33.05 -11.92 2.40
N LYS A 104 -34.10 -11.64 3.17
CA LYS A 104 -34.45 -10.30 3.66
C LYS A 104 -34.31 -10.22 5.18
N ALA A 105 -33.65 -9.16 5.63
CA ALA A 105 -33.62 -8.69 7.02
C ALA A 105 -33.93 -7.18 7.00
N VAL A 106 -35.22 -6.84 7.04
CA VAL A 106 -35.72 -5.49 6.75
C VAL A 106 -36.74 -5.01 7.79
N SER A 107 -36.81 -5.67 8.94
CA SER A 107 -37.84 -5.48 9.96
C SER A 107 -37.25 -5.30 11.37
N GLY A 108 -36.01 -4.80 11.46
CA GLY A 108 -35.33 -4.51 12.74
C GLY A 108 -34.62 -5.73 13.32
N GLU A 109 -34.15 -6.64 12.46
CA GLU A 109 -33.32 -7.77 12.85
C GLU A 109 -32.06 -7.29 13.58
N THR A 110 -31.59 -8.08 14.54
CA THR A 110 -30.40 -7.76 15.35
C THR A 110 -29.32 -8.81 15.11
N SER A 111 -28.17 -8.71 15.78
CA SER A 111 -27.10 -9.73 15.68
C SER A 111 -27.52 -11.13 16.18
N LYS A 112 -28.70 -11.24 16.79
CA LYS A 112 -29.33 -12.52 17.16
C LYS A 112 -30.17 -13.14 16.04
N SER A 113 -30.39 -12.42 14.94
CA SER A 113 -30.97 -12.92 13.70
C SER A 113 -29.83 -13.45 12.85
N VAL A 114 -29.62 -14.76 12.86
CA VAL A 114 -28.44 -15.40 12.27
C VAL A 114 -28.84 -16.25 11.08
N LEU A 115 -28.18 -16.03 9.92
CA LEU A 115 -28.19 -16.98 8.80
C LEU A 115 -26.83 -17.67 8.75
N SER A 116 -26.81 -19.00 8.79
CA SER A 116 -25.55 -19.74 8.83
C SER A 116 -25.49 -20.97 7.92
N GLY A 117 -24.42 -21.09 7.14
CA GLY A 117 -24.09 -22.31 6.41
C GLY A 117 -24.87 -22.52 5.10
N PHE A 118 -25.33 -21.47 4.44
CA PHE A 118 -26.15 -21.60 3.23
C PHE A 118 -25.44 -21.14 1.96
N ARG A 119 -25.70 -21.84 0.86
CA ARG A 119 -25.55 -21.24 -0.47
C ARG A 119 -26.82 -20.44 -0.79
N VAL A 120 -26.67 -19.15 -1.03
CA VAL A 120 -27.73 -18.22 -1.43
C VAL A 120 -27.46 -17.82 -2.87
N ARG A 121 -28.39 -18.10 -3.79
CA ARG A 121 -28.13 -17.86 -5.22
C ARG A 121 -29.33 -17.47 -6.06
N ASN A 122 -29.02 -16.98 -7.26
CA ASN A 122 -29.99 -16.66 -8.31
C ASN A 122 -31.06 -15.66 -7.84
N GLY A 123 -30.69 -14.70 -7.00
CA GLY A 123 -31.56 -13.57 -6.69
C GLY A 123 -31.50 -12.52 -7.80
N ALA A 124 -32.61 -11.84 -8.04
CA ALA A 124 -32.68 -10.76 -9.03
C ALA A 124 -33.67 -9.67 -8.61
N ASP A 125 -33.16 -8.53 -8.12
CA ASP A 125 -33.97 -7.41 -7.65
C ASP A 125 -33.30 -6.07 -8.00
N VAL A 126 -33.89 -4.94 -7.62
CA VAL A 126 -33.24 -3.63 -7.73
C VAL A 126 -32.14 -3.50 -6.67
N THR A 127 -32.37 -3.99 -5.46
CA THR A 127 -31.43 -3.92 -4.33
C THR A 127 -31.26 -5.31 -3.72
N GLY A 128 -30.02 -5.72 -3.46
CA GLY A 128 -29.73 -6.96 -2.73
C GLY A 128 -30.28 -8.19 -3.44
N GLY A 129 -29.62 -8.64 -4.51
CA GLY A 129 -30.06 -9.84 -5.24
C GLY A 129 -30.03 -11.05 -4.30
N GLY A 130 -28.88 -11.35 -3.71
CA GLY A 130 -28.75 -12.41 -2.72
C GLY A 130 -29.40 -12.05 -1.39
N VAL A 131 -28.87 -11.01 -0.73
CA VAL A 131 -29.27 -10.59 0.62
C VAL A 131 -29.58 -9.11 0.64
N ARG A 132 -30.69 -8.73 1.28
CA ARG A 132 -31.05 -7.33 1.51
C ARG A 132 -31.26 -7.05 2.98
N ILE A 133 -30.53 -6.07 3.48
CA ILE A 133 -30.52 -5.65 4.88
C ILE A 133 -30.92 -4.17 4.94
N ILE A 134 -31.97 -3.83 5.68
CA ILE A 134 -32.44 -2.45 5.85
C ILE A 134 -32.75 -2.20 7.33
N ASP A 135 -32.13 -1.15 7.90
CA ASP A 135 -32.29 -0.72 9.29
C ASP A 135 -32.16 -1.90 10.28
N SER A 136 -31.26 -2.83 9.98
CA SER A 136 -31.14 -4.13 10.62
C SER A 136 -29.67 -4.55 10.72
N SER A 137 -29.34 -5.44 11.65
CA SER A 137 -27.96 -5.83 11.96
C SER A 137 -27.82 -7.35 12.12
N PRO A 138 -28.28 -8.17 11.16
CA PRO A 138 -28.16 -9.62 11.24
C PRO A 138 -26.70 -10.07 11.17
N ALA A 139 -26.43 -11.28 11.66
CA ALA A 139 -25.17 -11.97 11.43
C ALA A 139 -25.33 -13.00 10.30
N ILE A 140 -24.55 -12.85 9.23
CA ILE A 140 -24.49 -13.77 8.10
C ILE A 140 -23.16 -14.50 8.20
N VAL A 141 -23.20 -15.82 8.42
CA VAL A 141 -22.02 -16.59 8.84
C VAL A 141 -21.83 -17.79 7.92
N ASN A 142 -20.62 -17.98 7.39
CA ASN A 142 -20.27 -19.15 6.58
C ASN A 142 -21.29 -19.40 5.44
N CYS A 143 -21.65 -18.33 4.72
CA CYS A 143 -22.59 -18.39 3.60
C CYS A 143 -21.87 -18.16 2.27
N HIS A 144 -22.33 -18.87 1.23
CA HIS A 144 -21.91 -18.67 -0.16
C HIS A 144 -22.98 -17.87 -0.90
N ILE A 145 -22.79 -16.57 -1.07
CA ILE A 145 -23.74 -15.66 -1.72
C ILE A 145 -23.27 -15.46 -3.17
N ILE A 146 -23.90 -16.17 -4.10
CA ILE A 146 -23.35 -16.34 -5.45
C ILE A 146 -24.37 -16.18 -6.56
N ASN A 147 -23.91 -15.80 -7.76
CA ASN A 147 -24.73 -15.75 -8.98
C ASN A 147 -26.03 -14.94 -8.80
N SER A 148 -25.96 -13.86 -8.04
CA SER A 148 -27.09 -12.96 -7.82
C SER A 148 -26.87 -11.66 -8.58
N ASN A 149 -27.98 -11.05 -9.00
CA ASN A 149 -27.96 -9.87 -9.84
C ASN A 149 -28.80 -8.75 -9.21
N ALA A 150 -28.31 -7.51 -9.21
CA ALA A 150 -29.10 -6.37 -8.78
C ALA A 150 -28.72 -5.07 -9.50
N THR A 151 -29.44 -3.97 -9.25
CA THR A 151 -28.88 -2.65 -9.57
C THR A 151 -27.83 -2.26 -8.53
N PHE A 152 -28.14 -2.45 -7.25
CA PHE A 152 -27.26 -2.15 -6.12
C PHE A 152 -27.10 -3.40 -5.25
N GLY A 153 -25.86 -3.84 -5.00
CA GLY A 153 -25.62 -4.99 -4.13
C GLY A 153 -26.07 -6.30 -4.77
N GLY A 154 -25.35 -6.78 -5.80
CA GLY A 154 -25.69 -8.02 -6.50
C GLY A 154 -25.77 -9.20 -5.52
N GLY A 155 -24.72 -9.37 -4.72
CA GLY A 155 -24.67 -10.31 -3.60
C GLY A 155 -25.43 -9.77 -2.39
N VAL A 156 -24.95 -8.67 -1.81
CA VAL A 156 -25.48 -8.09 -0.58
C VAL A 156 -25.73 -6.59 -0.75
N TYR A 157 -26.90 -6.14 -0.30
CA TYR A 157 -27.20 -4.71 -0.13
C TYR A 157 -27.50 -4.43 1.34
N THR A 158 -26.88 -3.39 1.88
CA THR A 158 -27.13 -2.89 3.23
C THR A 158 -27.47 -1.41 3.21
N GLN A 159 -28.47 -1.04 4.02
CA GLN A 159 -28.86 0.35 4.26
C GLN A 159 -29.19 0.53 5.73
N GLY A 160 -28.33 1.26 6.44
CA GLY A 160 -28.41 1.41 7.89
C GLY A 160 -28.12 0.12 8.67
N GLY A 161 -28.08 0.24 10.01
CA GLY A 161 -27.66 -0.84 10.91
C GLY A 161 -26.16 -1.15 10.85
N ASP A 162 -25.76 -2.20 11.58
CA ASP A 162 -24.39 -2.71 11.67
C ASP A 162 -24.34 -4.22 11.36
N PRO A 163 -24.67 -4.67 10.12
CA PRO A 163 -24.64 -6.07 9.75
C PRO A 163 -23.22 -6.67 9.80
N GLN A 164 -23.16 -7.95 10.14
CA GLN A 164 -21.91 -8.71 10.24
C GLN A 164 -21.88 -9.80 9.19
N LEU A 165 -20.89 -9.76 8.30
CA LEU A 165 -20.55 -10.83 7.37
C LEU A 165 -19.31 -11.53 7.90
N LEU A 166 -19.42 -12.82 8.20
CA LEU A 166 -18.35 -13.60 8.82
C LEU A 166 -18.11 -14.88 8.00
N GLU A 167 -16.86 -15.15 7.63
CA GLU A 167 -16.48 -16.39 6.91
C GLU A 167 -17.28 -16.61 5.61
N CYS A 168 -17.74 -15.53 4.98
CA CYS A 168 -18.62 -15.60 3.82
C CYS A 168 -17.84 -15.55 2.49
N CYS A 169 -18.32 -16.30 1.50
CA CYS A 169 -17.87 -16.21 0.11
C CYS A 169 -18.95 -15.49 -0.71
N ILE A 170 -18.64 -14.30 -1.20
CA ILE A 170 -19.50 -13.46 -2.03
C ILE A 170 -18.90 -13.45 -3.43
N ALA A 171 -19.46 -14.25 -4.34
CA ALA A 171 -18.79 -14.50 -5.62
C ALA A 171 -19.70 -14.56 -6.84
N ASN A 172 -19.17 -14.20 -8.01
CA ASN A 172 -19.89 -14.26 -9.28
C ASN A 172 -21.22 -13.49 -9.26
N ASN A 173 -21.30 -12.42 -8.47
CA ASN A 173 -22.47 -11.55 -8.46
C ASN A 173 -22.29 -10.41 -9.45
N THR A 174 -23.41 -9.92 -9.99
CA THR A 174 -23.42 -8.83 -10.96
C THR A 174 -24.27 -7.67 -10.45
N ALA A 175 -23.81 -6.45 -10.68
CA ALA A 175 -24.63 -5.27 -10.41
C ALA A 175 -24.30 -4.08 -11.31
N SER A 176 -25.07 -3.00 -11.19
CA SER A 176 -24.60 -1.68 -11.64
C SER A 176 -23.52 -1.16 -10.69
N ASN A 177 -23.74 -1.30 -9.38
CA ASN A 177 -22.90 -0.76 -8.33
C ASN A 177 -22.78 -1.76 -7.16
N GLY A 178 -21.58 -1.92 -6.60
CA GLY A 178 -21.33 -2.80 -5.45
C GLY A 178 -21.72 -4.26 -5.74
N ALA A 179 -21.11 -4.91 -6.72
CA ALA A 179 -21.64 -6.20 -7.20
C ALA A 179 -21.56 -7.31 -6.15
N GLY A 180 -20.49 -7.38 -5.35
CA GLY A 180 -20.46 -8.22 -4.16
C GLY A 180 -21.27 -7.63 -3.01
N LEU A 181 -20.88 -6.45 -2.52
CA LEU A 181 -21.54 -5.72 -1.44
C LEU A 181 -21.76 -4.26 -1.83
N PHE A 182 -22.96 -3.74 -1.61
CA PHE A 182 -23.23 -2.30 -1.54
C PHE A 182 -23.68 -1.95 -0.12
N ALA A 183 -22.92 -1.10 0.57
CA ALA A 183 -23.26 -0.59 1.89
C ALA A 183 -23.54 0.92 1.89
N THR A 184 -24.74 1.31 2.31
CA THR A 184 -25.10 2.69 2.66
C THR A 184 -25.23 2.78 4.19
N GLY A 185 -24.11 2.99 4.87
CA GLY A 185 -23.98 2.87 6.32
C GLY A 185 -22.91 1.87 6.75
N ASN A 186 -22.95 1.43 8.00
CA ASN A 186 -21.90 0.59 8.55
C ASN A 186 -22.00 -0.86 8.04
N ALA A 187 -20.86 -1.53 7.91
CA ALA A 187 -20.79 -2.97 7.68
C ALA A 187 -19.47 -3.53 8.22
N THR A 188 -19.53 -4.76 8.74
CA THR A 188 -18.33 -5.50 9.14
C THR A 188 -18.22 -6.75 8.28
N ALA A 189 -17.05 -6.97 7.68
CA ALA A 189 -16.71 -8.17 6.92
C ALA A 189 -15.37 -8.74 7.43
N VAL A 190 -15.44 -9.95 8.00
CA VAL A 190 -14.28 -10.64 8.61
C VAL A 190 -14.15 -12.01 7.99
N GLU A 191 -12.94 -12.35 7.56
CA GLU A 191 -12.68 -13.63 6.88
C GLU A 191 -13.58 -13.82 5.65
N CYS A 192 -13.85 -12.73 4.94
CA CYS A 192 -14.75 -12.71 3.79
C CYS A 192 -13.97 -12.72 2.47
N HIS A 193 -14.48 -13.46 1.50
CA HIS A 193 -13.92 -13.54 0.16
C HIS A 193 -14.88 -12.92 -0.85
N PHE A 194 -14.46 -11.84 -1.51
CA PHE A 194 -15.18 -11.19 -2.61
C PHE A 194 -14.49 -11.55 -3.91
N ILE A 195 -15.08 -12.46 -4.69
CA ILE A 195 -14.40 -13.09 -5.83
C ILE A 195 -15.22 -12.97 -7.11
N GLU A 196 -14.60 -12.53 -8.21
CA GLU A 196 -15.24 -12.54 -9.55
C GLU A 196 -16.58 -11.78 -9.61
N ASN A 197 -16.75 -10.75 -8.79
CA ASN A 197 -17.94 -9.91 -8.85
C ASN A 197 -17.75 -8.81 -9.90
N ILE A 198 -18.81 -8.53 -10.67
CA ILE A 198 -18.75 -7.65 -11.82
C ILE A 198 -19.78 -6.53 -11.69
N ALA A 199 -19.30 -5.31 -11.51
CA ALA A 199 -20.09 -4.08 -11.54
C ALA A 199 -19.99 -3.40 -12.92
N SER A 200 -21.12 -2.90 -13.41
CA SER A 200 -21.13 -2.11 -14.65
C SER A 200 -20.50 -0.73 -14.47
N PHE A 201 -20.57 -0.15 -13.26
CA PHE A 201 -20.06 1.18 -12.95
C PHE A 201 -19.04 1.19 -11.81
N THR A 202 -19.42 0.84 -10.59
CA THR A 202 -18.53 1.08 -9.43
C THR A 202 -18.55 -0.07 -8.44
N GLY A 203 -17.42 -0.29 -7.76
CA GLY A 203 -17.32 -1.29 -6.69
C GLY A 203 -17.58 -2.69 -7.22
N GLY A 204 -16.65 -3.25 -7.99
CA GLY A 204 -16.77 -4.62 -8.49
C GLY A 204 -16.96 -5.59 -7.34
N GLY A 205 -16.06 -5.56 -6.35
CA GLY A 205 -16.22 -6.28 -5.10
C GLY A 205 -17.19 -5.58 -4.15
N ILE A 206 -16.81 -4.38 -3.70
CA ILE A 206 -17.50 -3.66 -2.62
C ILE A 206 -17.70 -2.20 -3.00
N GLN A 207 -18.87 -1.66 -2.66
CA GLN A 207 -19.15 -0.24 -2.63
C GLN A 207 -19.60 0.18 -1.23
N VAL A 208 -19.04 1.28 -0.72
CA VAL A 208 -19.42 1.88 0.56
C VAL A 208 -19.66 3.39 0.39
N GLU A 209 -20.77 3.87 0.92
CA GLU A 209 -21.18 5.27 0.90
C GLU A 209 -21.68 5.69 2.29
N ASP A 210 -21.21 6.86 2.76
CA ASP A 210 -21.65 7.51 4.00
C ASP A 210 -21.58 6.63 5.26
N GLY A 211 -20.60 5.71 5.33
CA GLY A 211 -20.55 4.69 6.38
C GLY A 211 -19.15 4.21 6.76
N ASN A 212 -19.09 3.34 7.78
CA ASN A 212 -17.87 2.69 8.20
C ASN A 212 -17.82 1.25 7.70
N LEU A 213 -16.77 0.89 6.99
CA LEU A 213 -16.49 -0.49 6.59
C LEU A 213 -15.29 -1.01 7.37
N GLU A 214 -15.51 -2.06 8.16
CA GLU A 214 -14.43 -2.81 8.82
C GLU A 214 -14.16 -4.09 8.02
N LEU A 215 -12.96 -4.19 7.45
CA LEU A 215 -12.49 -5.33 6.68
C LEU A 215 -11.26 -5.93 7.36
N SER A 216 -11.34 -7.21 7.72
CA SER A 216 -10.17 -7.92 8.25
C SER A 216 -10.05 -9.35 7.74
N ASN A 217 -8.81 -9.81 7.59
CA ASN A 217 -8.47 -11.18 7.15
C ASN A 217 -9.22 -11.59 5.88
N SER A 218 -9.39 -10.66 4.96
CA SER A 218 -10.32 -10.80 3.83
C SER A 218 -9.58 -10.80 2.50
N LEU A 219 -10.20 -11.40 1.49
CA LEU A 219 -9.68 -11.48 0.14
C LEU A 219 -10.65 -10.80 -0.83
N ILE A 220 -10.13 -9.87 -1.63
CA ILE A 220 -10.86 -9.22 -2.71
C ILE A 220 -10.11 -9.51 -4.00
N GLN A 221 -10.64 -10.45 -4.79
CA GLN A 221 -9.93 -11.01 -5.93
C GLN A 221 -10.74 -11.03 -7.22
N ASN A 222 -10.09 -10.68 -8.34
CA ASN A 222 -10.66 -10.81 -9.68
C ASN A 222 -12.01 -10.10 -9.86
N ASN A 223 -12.26 -9.02 -9.11
CA ASN A 223 -13.46 -8.23 -9.26
C ASN A 223 -13.27 -7.15 -10.34
N GLU A 224 -14.35 -6.83 -11.06
CA GLU A 224 -14.32 -5.91 -12.20
C GLU A 224 -15.33 -4.77 -12.04
N ALA A 225 -14.92 -3.53 -12.32
CA ALA A 225 -15.82 -2.37 -12.43
C ALA A 225 -15.66 -1.68 -13.78
N GLY A 226 -16.62 -1.87 -14.70
CA GLY A 226 -16.69 -1.18 -15.99
C GLY A 226 -15.45 -1.33 -16.89
N PHE A 227 -14.59 -2.33 -16.68
CA PHE A 227 -13.30 -2.42 -17.38
C PHE A 227 -13.46 -2.59 -18.90
N ASN A 228 -14.41 -3.44 -19.33
CA ASN A 228 -14.63 -3.74 -20.74
C ASN A 228 -15.72 -2.89 -21.42
N GLN A 229 -16.29 -1.92 -20.72
CA GLN A 229 -17.38 -1.10 -21.23
C GLN A 229 -16.88 0.31 -21.59
N GLU A 230 -17.62 1.03 -22.45
CA GLU A 230 -17.39 2.47 -22.70
C GLU A 230 -17.61 3.30 -21.43
N GLN A 231 -18.21 2.71 -20.39
CA GLN A 231 -18.54 3.31 -19.13
C GLN A 231 -17.34 3.22 -18.18
N GLN A 232 -16.81 4.39 -17.80
CA GLN A 232 -15.57 4.57 -17.04
C GLN A 232 -15.76 4.15 -15.58
N GLY A 233 -15.77 2.83 -15.35
CA GLY A 233 -16.03 2.29 -14.02
C GLY A 233 -14.87 2.46 -13.03
N THR A 234 -15.18 2.53 -11.74
CA THR A 234 -14.18 2.81 -10.69
C THR A 234 -14.21 1.84 -9.52
N GLY A 235 -13.04 1.53 -8.96
CA GLY A 235 -12.91 0.66 -7.79
C GLY A 235 -13.27 -0.79 -8.13
N GLY A 236 -12.38 -1.48 -8.84
CA GLY A 236 -12.62 -2.88 -9.22
C GLY A 236 -12.78 -3.77 -7.98
N GLY A 237 -11.92 -3.59 -6.99
CA GLY A 237 -12.08 -4.18 -5.67
C GLY A 237 -13.07 -3.40 -4.80
N ILE A 238 -12.72 -2.17 -4.42
CA ILE A 238 -13.50 -1.33 -3.51
C ILE A 238 -13.73 0.06 -4.12
N HIS A 239 -14.96 0.56 -4.00
CA HIS A 239 -15.32 1.94 -4.25
C HIS A 239 -15.86 2.58 -2.96
N ALA A 240 -15.24 3.66 -2.49
CA ALA A 240 -15.61 4.31 -1.24
C ALA A 240 -15.85 5.83 -1.41
N ILE A 241 -16.95 6.34 -0.84
CA ILE A 241 -17.30 7.77 -0.83
C ILE A 241 -17.66 8.20 0.59
N GLU A 242 -17.06 9.30 1.07
CA GLU A 242 -17.43 9.96 2.32
C GLU A 242 -17.52 8.96 3.50
N SER A 243 -16.57 8.02 3.54
CA SER A 243 -16.59 6.82 4.38
C SER A 243 -15.28 6.63 5.16
N THR A 244 -15.34 5.87 6.25
CA THR A 244 -14.14 5.36 6.93
C THR A 244 -13.98 3.88 6.60
N VAL A 245 -12.81 3.48 6.12
CA VAL A 245 -12.51 2.07 5.85
C VAL A 245 -11.33 1.64 6.71
N LEU A 246 -11.58 0.79 7.69
CA LEU A 246 -10.51 0.17 8.48
C LEU A 246 -10.14 -1.16 7.85
N VAL A 247 -8.84 -1.31 7.56
CA VAL A 247 -8.31 -2.49 6.87
C VAL A 247 -7.14 -3.08 7.64
N SER A 248 -7.24 -4.36 7.98
CA SER A 248 -6.10 -5.16 8.48
C SER A 248 -6.05 -6.51 7.77
N ASP A 249 -4.86 -6.96 7.36
CA ASP A 249 -4.69 -8.28 6.74
C ASP A 249 -5.61 -8.48 5.52
N LEU A 250 -5.52 -7.56 4.57
CA LEU A 250 -6.36 -7.56 3.36
C LEU A 250 -5.52 -7.86 2.13
N GLU A 251 -5.99 -8.83 1.34
CA GLU A 251 -5.41 -9.14 0.04
C GLU A 251 -6.32 -8.58 -1.08
N LEU A 252 -5.81 -7.61 -1.84
CA LEU A 252 -6.43 -7.10 -3.06
C LEU A 252 -5.67 -7.61 -4.28
N LEU A 253 -6.22 -8.62 -4.94
CA LEU A 253 -5.53 -9.34 -6.00
C LEU A 253 -6.28 -9.24 -7.34
N GLU A 254 -5.59 -8.88 -8.40
CA GLU A 254 -6.08 -9.05 -9.77
C GLU A 254 -7.40 -8.31 -10.09
N ASN A 255 -7.74 -7.27 -9.31
CA ASN A 255 -8.95 -6.50 -9.54
C ASN A 255 -8.75 -5.47 -10.67
N ARG A 256 -9.83 -5.20 -11.42
CA ARG A 256 -9.75 -4.43 -12.66
C ARG A 256 -10.82 -3.36 -12.73
N ALA A 257 -10.42 -2.16 -13.13
CA ALA A 257 -11.37 -1.08 -13.40
C ALA A 257 -10.86 -0.11 -14.47
N TRP A 258 -11.74 0.77 -14.97
CA TRP A 258 -11.27 1.86 -15.80
C TRP A 258 -10.34 2.79 -15.02
N THR A 259 -10.75 3.13 -13.80
CA THR A 259 -9.96 3.90 -12.83
C THR A 259 -9.95 3.16 -11.50
N ALA A 260 -8.80 3.04 -10.88
CA ALA A 260 -8.59 2.32 -9.63
C ALA A 260 -8.99 0.84 -9.67
N GLY A 261 -8.08 -0.01 -10.13
CA GLY A 261 -8.28 -1.46 -10.21
C GLY A 261 -8.59 -2.06 -8.84
N GLY A 262 -7.81 -1.71 -7.83
CA GLY A 262 -8.03 -2.08 -6.44
C GLY A 262 -9.09 -1.20 -5.77
N ILE A 263 -8.68 -0.01 -5.28
CA ILE A 263 -9.51 0.87 -4.45
C ILE A 263 -9.64 2.24 -5.08
N TRP A 264 -10.86 2.70 -5.28
CA TRP A 264 -11.16 4.11 -5.54
C TRP A 264 -11.77 4.72 -4.28
N SER A 265 -11.30 5.90 -3.88
CA SER A 265 -11.81 6.58 -2.69
C SER A 265 -11.93 8.09 -2.87
N TYR A 266 -13.03 8.66 -2.37
CA TYR A 266 -13.29 10.10 -2.37
C TYR A 266 -13.71 10.57 -0.99
N ARG A 267 -12.95 11.51 -0.42
CA ARG A 267 -13.17 12.04 0.94
C ARG A 267 -13.27 10.94 2.00
N CYS A 268 -12.41 9.94 1.90
CA CYS A 268 -12.38 8.82 2.83
C CYS A 268 -11.20 8.92 3.80
N GLU A 269 -11.35 8.29 4.96
CA GLU A 269 -10.23 7.94 5.83
C GLU A 269 -9.99 6.44 5.73
N ILE A 270 -8.79 6.04 5.30
CA ILE A 270 -8.44 4.62 5.15
C ILE A 270 -7.08 4.35 5.77
N GLN A 271 -7.01 3.34 6.62
CA GLN A 271 -5.78 2.86 7.23
C GLN A 271 -5.55 1.42 6.79
N PHE A 272 -4.43 1.18 6.11
CA PHE A 272 -3.97 -0.13 5.70
C PHE A 272 -2.82 -0.57 6.59
N VAL A 273 -3.01 -1.71 7.26
CA VAL A 273 -1.95 -2.39 8.01
C VAL A 273 -1.78 -3.79 7.43
N GLU A 274 -0.55 -4.12 7.02
CA GLU A 274 -0.21 -5.45 6.52
C GLU A 274 -1.08 -5.88 5.33
N ALA A 275 -1.42 -4.92 4.47
CA ALA A 275 -2.23 -5.17 3.28
C ALA A 275 -1.35 -5.49 2.07
N ILE A 276 -1.81 -6.44 1.25
CA ILE A 276 -1.16 -6.86 0.01
C ILE A 276 -2.02 -6.43 -1.17
N PHE A 277 -1.44 -5.62 -2.06
CA PHE A 277 -2.02 -5.24 -3.33
C PHE A 277 -1.17 -5.85 -4.43
N ASN A 278 -1.74 -6.78 -5.20
CA ASN A 278 -0.97 -7.45 -6.24
C ASN A 278 -1.74 -7.54 -7.55
N ARG A 279 -1.11 -7.15 -8.66
CA ARG A 279 -1.64 -7.30 -10.02
C ARG A 279 -3.01 -6.63 -10.25
N ASN A 280 -3.31 -5.58 -9.51
CA ASN A 280 -4.49 -4.76 -9.79
C ASN A 280 -4.24 -3.91 -11.03
N ILE A 281 -5.25 -3.75 -11.88
CA ILE A 281 -5.11 -3.09 -13.18
C ILE A 281 -6.14 -1.97 -13.31
N ALA A 282 -5.66 -0.75 -13.57
CA ALA A 282 -6.47 0.38 -14.00
C ALA A 282 -6.14 0.73 -15.45
N LYS A 283 -7.13 1.22 -16.22
CA LYS A 283 -6.84 1.74 -17.57
C LYS A 283 -6.23 3.14 -17.53
N ILE A 284 -6.60 3.95 -16.54
CA ILE A 284 -6.16 5.35 -16.41
C ILE A 284 -5.32 5.50 -15.14
N ASP A 285 -5.93 5.59 -13.96
CA ASP A 285 -5.20 5.98 -12.76
C ASP A 285 -5.34 4.99 -11.59
N GLY A 286 -4.28 4.81 -10.82
CA GLY A 286 -4.29 4.26 -9.46
C GLY A 286 -4.51 2.75 -9.38
N ALA A 287 -3.65 1.91 -9.94
CA ALA A 287 -3.96 0.49 -10.08
C ALA A 287 -4.25 -0.20 -8.74
N ALA A 288 -3.45 0.01 -7.69
CA ALA A 288 -3.76 -0.48 -6.36
C ALA A 288 -4.76 0.43 -5.63
N VAL A 289 -4.44 1.72 -5.48
CA VAL A 289 -5.30 2.70 -4.82
C VAL A 289 -5.29 4.04 -5.54
N TYR A 290 -6.46 4.61 -5.71
CA TYR A 290 -6.67 6.02 -6.06
C TYR A 290 -7.45 6.72 -4.94
N GLY A 291 -6.78 7.62 -4.21
CA GLY A 291 -7.41 8.48 -3.20
C GLY A 291 -7.55 9.94 -3.63
N ILE A 292 -8.70 10.54 -3.30
CA ILE A 292 -9.02 11.94 -3.61
C ILE A 292 -9.60 12.63 -2.37
N HIS A 293 -9.03 13.78 -1.98
CA HIS A 293 -9.45 14.57 -0.81
C HIS A 293 -9.58 13.77 0.51
N GLY A 294 -8.81 12.69 0.67
CA GLY A 294 -8.91 11.78 1.81
C GLY A 294 -7.69 11.84 2.74
N SER A 295 -7.70 10.97 3.75
CA SER A 295 -6.56 10.69 4.62
C SER A 295 -6.23 9.21 4.55
N HIS A 296 -5.05 8.87 4.04
CA HIS A 296 -4.65 7.50 3.76
C HIS A 296 -3.35 7.15 4.48
N GLY A 297 -3.36 6.10 5.28
CA GLY A 297 -2.17 5.53 5.92
C GLY A 297 -1.86 4.14 5.37
N TYR A 298 -0.58 3.89 5.13
CA TYR A 298 -0.06 2.60 4.70
C TYR A 298 1.07 2.20 5.66
N GLU A 299 0.91 1.07 6.33
CA GLU A 299 1.89 0.55 7.28
C GLU A 299 2.16 -0.93 6.97
N ARG A 300 3.43 -1.26 6.66
CA ARG A 300 3.85 -2.63 6.32
C ARG A 300 3.06 -3.23 5.15
N CYS A 301 2.73 -2.41 4.15
CA CYS A 301 1.98 -2.86 2.98
C CYS A 301 2.91 -3.27 1.83
N GLU A 302 2.45 -4.25 1.05
CA GLU A 302 3.10 -4.67 -0.20
C GLU A 302 2.26 -4.22 -1.39
N ILE A 303 2.80 -3.34 -2.24
CA ILE A 303 2.14 -2.81 -3.43
C ILE A 303 2.93 -3.27 -4.66
N ARG A 304 2.44 -4.34 -5.29
CA ARG A 304 3.21 -5.04 -6.33
C ARG A 304 2.47 -5.19 -7.65
N ASN A 305 3.23 -5.11 -8.75
CA ASN A 305 2.82 -5.49 -10.09
C ASN A 305 1.52 -4.82 -10.58
N GLY A 306 1.21 -3.61 -10.10
CA GLY A 306 0.09 -2.83 -10.58
C GLY A 306 0.35 -2.29 -11.99
N GLU A 307 -0.71 -2.12 -12.78
CA GLU A 307 -0.62 -1.52 -14.13
C GLU A 307 -1.65 -0.39 -14.30
N ALA A 308 -1.19 0.79 -14.71
CA ALA A 308 -2.04 1.96 -14.99
C ALA A 308 -1.38 2.91 -16.01
N GLN A 309 -2.07 3.98 -16.43
CA GLN A 309 -1.40 5.10 -17.09
C GLN A 309 -0.63 5.93 -16.06
N SER A 310 -1.26 6.25 -14.91
CA SER A 310 -0.58 6.96 -13.81
C SER A 310 -0.84 6.31 -12.46
N GLY A 311 0.17 6.33 -11.58
CA GLY A 311 0.06 5.78 -10.22
C GLY A 311 -0.22 4.28 -10.24
N ALA A 312 0.66 3.49 -10.85
CA ALA A 312 0.40 2.06 -11.02
C ALA A 312 0.38 1.31 -9.69
N GLY A 313 1.20 1.71 -8.71
CA GLY A 313 0.95 1.38 -7.32
C GLY A 313 -0.14 2.29 -6.74
N LEU A 314 0.27 3.48 -6.28
CA LEU A 314 -0.64 4.45 -5.66
C LEU A 314 -0.81 5.71 -6.49
N MET A 315 -2.04 6.25 -6.50
CA MET A 315 -2.37 7.58 -7.01
C MET A 315 -3.10 8.37 -5.91
N HIS A 316 -2.61 9.55 -5.56
CA HIS A 316 -3.29 10.42 -4.59
C HIS A 316 -3.39 11.87 -5.07
N LEU A 317 -4.60 12.41 -5.02
CA LEU A 317 -4.91 13.80 -5.32
C LEU A 317 -5.45 14.50 -4.08
N GLU A 318 -4.86 15.65 -3.75
CA GLU A 318 -5.38 16.55 -2.71
C GLU A 318 -5.64 15.86 -1.36
N SER A 319 -4.86 14.81 -1.07
CA SER A 319 -5.04 13.93 0.07
C SER A 319 -3.88 14.09 1.06
N HIS A 320 -4.12 13.71 2.31
CA HIS A 320 -3.07 13.49 3.30
C HIS A 320 -2.62 12.04 3.22
N VAL A 321 -1.33 11.78 2.99
CA VAL A 321 -0.81 10.42 2.78
C VAL A 321 0.41 10.16 3.65
N VAL A 322 0.36 9.06 4.41
CA VAL A 322 1.48 8.58 5.23
C VAL A 322 1.81 7.16 4.82
N VAL A 323 3.06 6.91 4.42
CA VAL A 323 3.56 5.59 4.02
C VAL A 323 4.72 5.22 4.92
N VAL A 324 4.64 4.06 5.58
CA VAL A 324 5.62 3.60 6.56
C VAL A 324 5.94 2.14 6.33
N ASP A 325 7.22 1.82 6.14
CA ASP A 325 7.70 0.44 6.04
C ASP A 325 7.01 -0.37 4.93
N CYS A 326 6.70 0.28 3.81
CA CYS A 326 6.03 -0.35 2.68
C CYS A 326 7.00 -0.73 1.54
N GLU A 327 6.60 -1.70 0.74
CA GLU A 327 7.30 -2.09 -0.49
C GLU A 327 6.46 -1.79 -1.72
N PHE A 328 7.08 -1.16 -2.71
CA PHE A 328 6.52 -0.86 -4.03
C PHE A 328 7.37 -1.56 -5.08
N GLU A 329 6.87 -2.68 -5.62
CA GLU A 329 7.66 -3.55 -6.50
C GLU A 329 7.01 -3.79 -7.86
N GLY A 330 7.75 -3.58 -8.95
CA GLY A 330 7.33 -4.04 -10.27
C GLY A 330 6.09 -3.33 -10.83
N ASN A 331 5.72 -2.16 -10.29
CA ASN A 331 4.53 -1.43 -10.75
C ASN A 331 4.85 -0.67 -12.04
N MET A 332 3.95 -0.76 -13.03
CA MET A 332 4.17 -0.24 -14.38
C MET A 332 3.12 0.81 -14.75
N ALA A 333 3.57 2.06 -14.85
CA ALA A 333 2.78 3.18 -15.34
C ALA A 333 3.18 3.53 -16.78
N SER A 334 2.23 3.79 -17.68
CA SER A 334 2.59 4.23 -19.04
C SER A 334 2.90 5.73 -19.14
N VAL A 335 2.63 6.52 -18.09
CA VAL A 335 2.81 7.98 -18.05
C VAL A 335 3.59 8.40 -16.82
N SER A 336 3.10 8.14 -15.59
CA SER A 336 3.77 8.68 -14.41
C SER A 336 3.55 7.92 -13.13
N GLY A 337 4.54 7.92 -12.24
CA GLY A 337 4.43 7.31 -10.91
C GLY A 337 4.20 5.81 -10.99
N GLY A 338 5.23 5.05 -11.36
CA GLY A 338 5.16 3.59 -11.39
C GLY A 338 4.78 3.06 -10.00
N GLY A 339 5.60 3.35 -8.99
CA GLY A 339 5.28 3.03 -7.60
C GLY A 339 4.21 3.95 -7.00
N PHE A 340 4.44 5.26 -7.02
CA PHE A 340 3.51 6.24 -6.43
C PHE A 340 3.49 7.56 -7.21
N HIS A 341 2.29 8.02 -7.59
CA HIS A 341 2.01 9.38 -8.04
C HIS A 341 1.22 10.15 -6.96
N GLY A 342 1.77 11.25 -6.45
CA GLY A 342 1.05 12.20 -5.60
C GLY A 342 0.97 13.61 -6.21
N GLN A 343 -0.21 14.24 -6.15
CA GLN A 343 -0.41 15.61 -6.62
C GLN A 343 -1.17 16.43 -5.59
N SER A 344 -0.62 17.62 -5.30
CA SER A 344 -1.18 18.57 -4.35
C SER A 344 -1.45 17.95 -2.97
N LEU A 345 -0.57 17.06 -2.51
CA LEU A 345 -0.78 16.40 -1.22
C LEU A 345 -0.76 17.41 -0.07
N ALA A 346 -1.57 17.13 0.94
CA ALA A 346 -1.67 17.97 2.12
C ALA A 346 -0.36 17.98 2.90
N GLY A 347 -0.03 19.12 3.51
CA GLY A 347 1.16 19.26 4.36
C GLY A 347 1.14 18.24 5.50
N GLY A 348 2.30 17.65 5.78
CA GLY A 348 2.45 16.51 6.71
C GLY A 348 2.49 15.15 6.02
N SER A 349 2.16 15.07 4.73
CA SER A 349 2.32 13.84 3.96
C SER A 349 3.79 13.41 3.89
N CYS A 350 4.05 12.11 4.04
CA CYS A 350 5.41 11.60 4.15
C CYS A 350 5.54 10.12 3.75
N ILE A 351 6.78 9.73 3.44
CA ILE A 351 7.20 8.34 3.24
C ILE A 351 8.39 8.07 4.16
N PHE A 352 8.31 6.97 4.92
CA PHE A 352 9.30 6.58 5.92
C PHE A 352 9.67 5.11 5.75
N ALA A 353 10.97 4.80 5.74
CA ALA A 353 11.52 3.44 5.74
C ALA A 353 10.93 2.51 4.66
N SER A 354 10.54 3.05 3.50
CA SER A 354 9.92 2.27 2.42
C SER A 354 10.87 2.01 1.26
N THR A 355 10.57 1.01 0.45
CA THR A 355 11.39 0.63 -0.72
C THR A 355 10.58 0.72 -2.00
N PHE A 356 11.15 1.35 -3.02
CA PHE A 356 10.65 1.39 -4.39
C PHE A 356 11.62 0.62 -5.28
N ASN A 357 11.21 -0.56 -5.73
CA ASN A 357 12.05 -1.50 -6.47
C ASN A 357 11.44 -1.84 -7.84
N GLN A 358 12.24 -1.77 -8.91
CA GLN A 358 11.83 -2.24 -10.25
C GLN A 358 10.52 -1.65 -10.78
N ASN A 359 10.16 -0.44 -10.37
CA ASN A 359 9.00 0.24 -10.92
C ASN A 359 9.35 0.89 -12.25
N ILE A 360 8.37 0.97 -13.15
CA ILE A 360 8.54 1.46 -14.52
C ILE A 360 7.53 2.59 -14.76
N ALA A 361 7.99 3.71 -15.31
CA ALA A 361 7.11 4.79 -15.78
C ALA A 361 7.72 5.56 -16.96
N ASP A 362 6.96 6.48 -17.57
CA ASP A 362 7.60 7.51 -18.42
C ASP A 362 8.26 8.59 -17.54
N VAL A 363 7.58 9.01 -16.47
CA VAL A 363 8.09 9.99 -15.51
C VAL A 363 7.93 9.52 -14.06
N GLY A 364 8.99 9.58 -13.27
CA GLY A 364 8.99 9.24 -11.85
C GLY A 364 8.64 7.77 -11.63
N ALA A 365 9.53 6.86 -12.05
CA ALA A 365 9.21 5.43 -12.05
C ALA A 365 9.01 4.87 -10.65
N GLY A 366 9.90 5.18 -9.70
CA GLY A 366 9.64 4.94 -8.28
C GLY A 366 8.55 5.87 -7.74
N LEU A 367 8.85 7.17 -7.70
CA LEU A 367 7.97 8.19 -7.11
C LEU A 367 7.85 9.43 -8.00
N PHE A 368 6.60 9.83 -8.28
CA PHE A 368 6.29 11.09 -8.95
C PHE A 368 5.46 11.99 -8.03
N MET A 369 5.91 13.22 -7.83
CA MET A 369 5.20 14.18 -6.97
C MET A 369 5.09 15.56 -7.62
N THR A 370 3.91 16.17 -7.54
CA THR A 370 3.67 17.51 -8.08
C THR A 370 2.94 18.41 -7.07
N GLN A 371 3.24 19.71 -7.12
CA GLN A 371 2.48 20.77 -6.43
C GLN A 371 2.28 20.55 -4.93
N THR A 372 3.16 19.78 -4.29
CA THR A 372 3.04 19.38 -2.88
C THR A 372 3.90 20.28 -2.00
N THR A 373 3.41 20.63 -0.81
CA THR A 373 4.14 21.49 0.13
C THR A 373 4.47 20.76 1.42
N GLY A 374 5.74 20.77 1.82
CA GLY A 374 6.18 20.18 3.09
C GLY A 374 6.17 18.64 3.09
N PHE A 375 6.61 18.03 1.98
CA PHE A 375 6.72 16.58 1.86
C PHE A 375 8.03 16.07 2.47
N ASN A 376 7.95 15.01 3.28
CA ASN A 376 9.12 14.40 3.91
C ASN A 376 9.38 13.00 3.37
N LEU A 377 10.61 12.77 2.94
CA LEU A 377 11.16 11.45 2.63
C LEU A 377 12.20 11.08 3.69
N ASN A 378 12.13 9.88 4.24
CA ASN A 378 13.09 9.47 5.27
C ASN A 378 13.39 7.97 5.19
N ALA A 379 14.68 7.64 5.19
CA ALA A 379 15.18 6.26 5.12
C ALA A 379 14.55 5.45 3.97
N THR A 380 14.18 6.13 2.86
CA THR A 380 13.51 5.51 1.71
C THR A 380 14.53 5.09 0.67
N VAL A 381 14.36 3.87 0.13
CA VAL A 381 15.26 3.29 -0.88
C VAL A 381 14.56 3.27 -2.24
N PHE A 382 15.25 3.76 -3.27
CA PHE A 382 14.85 3.67 -4.67
C PHE A 382 15.89 2.85 -5.42
N VAL A 383 15.51 1.65 -5.85
CA VAL A 383 16.44 0.71 -6.48
C VAL A 383 15.89 0.17 -7.80
N SER A 384 16.74 0.17 -8.83
CA SER A 384 16.43 -0.46 -10.13
C SER A 384 15.13 0.01 -10.79
N ASN A 385 14.70 1.25 -10.55
CA ASN A 385 13.52 1.81 -11.21
C ASN A 385 13.89 2.39 -12.57
N GLU A 386 13.00 2.27 -13.56
CA GLU A 386 13.26 2.64 -14.96
C GLU A 386 12.25 3.66 -15.48
N ALA A 387 12.75 4.85 -15.85
CA ALA A 387 11.97 5.89 -16.51
C ALA A 387 12.30 6.02 -18.01
N SER A 388 11.29 6.13 -18.88
CA SER A 388 11.54 6.42 -20.31
C SER A 388 11.79 7.90 -20.62
N SER A 389 11.56 8.80 -19.65
CA SER A 389 11.83 10.23 -19.81
C SER A 389 12.53 10.86 -18.61
N HIS A 390 11.90 10.96 -17.44
CA HIS A 390 12.48 11.69 -16.30
C HIS A 390 12.36 10.93 -14.98
N GLY A 391 13.42 10.88 -14.19
CA GLY A 391 13.34 10.42 -12.80
C GLY A 391 13.11 8.92 -12.67
N GLY A 392 14.17 8.12 -12.85
CA GLY A 392 14.10 6.68 -12.60
C GLY A 392 13.69 6.41 -11.16
N GLY A 393 14.47 6.88 -10.18
CA GLY A 393 14.12 6.80 -8.77
C GLY A 393 12.92 7.70 -8.42
N LEU A 394 13.08 9.02 -8.57
CA LEU A 394 11.98 9.97 -8.34
C LEU A 394 11.95 11.15 -9.32
N CYS A 395 10.78 11.76 -9.46
CA CYS A 395 10.60 13.01 -10.19
C CYS A 395 9.66 13.97 -9.42
N PHE A 396 10.16 15.15 -9.09
CA PHE A 396 9.46 16.19 -8.33
C PHE A 396 9.27 17.46 -9.16
N GLN A 397 8.05 17.99 -9.18
CA GLN A 397 7.71 19.18 -9.97
C GLN A 397 6.98 20.25 -9.14
N GLY A 398 7.56 21.44 -9.07
CA GLY A 398 6.94 22.60 -8.42
C GLY A 398 6.65 22.37 -6.93
N MET A 399 7.55 21.71 -6.21
CA MET A 399 7.30 21.29 -4.82
C MET A 399 8.44 21.59 -3.85
N GLY A 400 8.08 21.59 -2.56
CA GLY A 400 9.01 21.73 -1.43
C GLY A 400 9.18 20.41 -0.68
N PHE A 401 10.42 19.96 -0.46
CA PHE A 401 10.70 18.68 0.22
C PHE A 401 11.91 18.67 1.15
N GLN A 402 11.90 17.73 2.09
CA GLN A 402 13.07 17.33 2.86
C GLN A 402 13.27 15.82 2.77
N SER A 403 14.51 15.40 2.50
CA SER A 403 14.92 14.01 2.40
C SER A 403 16.03 13.72 3.41
N HIS A 404 15.91 12.63 4.16
CA HIS A 404 16.89 12.21 5.17
C HIS A 404 17.27 10.75 4.97
N GLY A 405 18.56 10.45 4.79
CA GLY A 405 19.07 9.08 4.70
C GLY A 405 18.47 8.25 3.57
N CYS A 406 18.06 8.90 2.46
CA CYS A 406 17.51 8.19 1.31
C CYS A 406 18.63 7.56 0.48
N VAL A 407 18.29 6.48 -0.23
CA VAL A 407 19.21 5.71 -1.07
C VAL A 407 18.65 5.62 -2.48
N MET A 408 19.47 5.85 -3.50
CA MET A 408 19.12 5.76 -4.92
C MET A 408 20.17 4.92 -5.66
N LEU A 409 19.85 3.67 -5.98
CA LEU A 409 20.81 2.74 -6.56
C LEU A 409 20.32 2.11 -7.87
N GLY A 410 21.16 2.11 -8.89
CA GLY A 410 20.89 1.35 -10.12
C GLY A 410 19.65 1.82 -10.89
N ASN A 411 19.16 3.05 -10.67
CA ASN A 411 17.99 3.56 -11.38
C ASN A 411 18.40 4.01 -12.79
N ILE A 412 17.46 3.94 -13.73
CA ILE A 412 17.70 4.23 -15.15
C ILE A 412 16.72 5.29 -15.63
N SER A 413 17.21 6.24 -16.43
CA SER A 413 16.38 7.18 -17.18
C SER A 413 16.82 7.27 -18.63
N SER A 414 15.89 7.11 -19.57
CA SER A 414 16.16 7.26 -21.00
C SER A 414 16.26 8.71 -21.47
N GLN A 415 16.13 9.70 -20.56
CA GLN A 415 16.55 11.08 -20.81
C GLN A 415 17.24 11.66 -19.57
N HIS A 416 16.49 12.19 -18.61
CA HIS A 416 17.05 13.03 -17.54
C HIS A 416 16.85 12.41 -16.15
N GLY A 417 17.83 12.60 -15.26
CA GLY A 417 17.71 12.36 -13.83
C GLY A 417 17.45 10.90 -13.48
N ALA A 418 18.44 10.03 -13.59
CA ALA A 418 18.22 8.60 -13.32
C ALA A 418 17.90 8.33 -11.85
N GLY A 419 18.67 8.88 -10.91
CA GLY A 419 18.29 8.89 -9.50
C GLY A 419 17.08 9.81 -9.25
N SER A 420 17.19 11.08 -9.63
CA SER A 420 16.16 12.09 -9.39
C SER A 420 16.04 13.13 -10.51
N SER A 421 14.82 13.54 -10.83
CA SER A 421 14.53 14.71 -11.66
C SER A 421 13.79 15.76 -10.82
N LEU A 422 14.32 16.97 -10.72
CA LEU A 422 13.83 18.02 -9.84
C LEU A 422 13.55 19.29 -10.66
N ILE A 423 12.28 19.58 -10.90
CA ILE A 423 11.85 20.67 -11.77
C ILE A 423 11.13 21.72 -10.93
N ASP A 424 11.57 22.98 -11.01
CA ASP A 424 11.04 24.13 -10.26
C ASP A 424 10.82 23.84 -8.77
N SER A 425 11.68 23.00 -8.20
CA SER A 425 11.51 22.46 -6.84
C SER A 425 12.55 23.05 -5.89
N THR A 426 12.20 23.13 -4.61
CA THR A 426 13.12 23.58 -3.56
C THR A 426 13.19 22.52 -2.48
N GLY A 427 14.37 21.99 -2.20
CA GLY A 427 14.46 20.91 -1.23
C GLY A 427 15.86 20.57 -0.79
N GLN A 428 15.92 19.69 0.19
CA GLN A 428 17.14 19.36 0.92
C GLN A 428 17.29 17.85 0.99
N PHE A 429 18.47 17.36 0.66
CA PHE A 429 18.90 15.99 0.89
C PHE A 429 19.94 15.99 2.01
N TYR A 430 19.63 15.29 3.10
CA TYR A 430 20.53 15.05 4.21
C TYR A 430 20.99 13.59 4.16
N GLY A 431 22.26 13.35 3.85
CA GLY A 431 22.82 11.99 3.80
C GLY A 431 22.23 11.14 2.67
N LEU A 432 22.07 11.71 1.47
CA LEU A 432 21.67 10.92 0.29
C LEU A 432 22.83 10.00 -0.10
N THR A 433 22.55 8.72 -0.32
CA THR A 433 23.48 7.79 -1.00
C THR A 433 22.96 7.52 -2.40
N ALA A 434 23.74 7.88 -3.42
CA ALA A 434 23.35 7.67 -4.82
C ALA A 434 24.48 7.03 -5.61
N GLY A 435 24.21 5.88 -6.22
CA GLY A 435 25.20 5.22 -7.07
C GLY A 435 24.65 4.33 -8.14
N GLN A 436 25.48 4.09 -9.17
CA GLN A 436 25.14 3.25 -10.31
C GLN A 436 23.87 3.69 -11.07
N ASN A 437 23.46 4.95 -10.92
CA ASN A 437 22.32 5.48 -11.66
C ASN A 437 22.76 5.92 -13.06
N ASN A 438 21.97 5.58 -14.08
CA ASN A 438 22.34 5.79 -15.48
C ASN A 438 21.26 6.59 -16.24
N ALA A 439 21.59 7.83 -16.60
CA ALA A 439 20.77 8.69 -17.45
C ALA A 439 21.39 8.77 -18.86
N THR A 440 20.60 8.82 -19.92
CA THR A 440 21.16 8.97 -21.28
C THR A 440 21.44 10.42 -21.67
N ALA A 441 20.83 11.40 -20.99
CA ALA A 441 21.02 12.82 -21.26
C ALA A 441 21.68 13.53 -20.07
N ASP A 442 20.92 13.92 -19.05
CA ASP A 442 21.45 14.80 -18.00
C ASP A 442 21.26 14.20 -16.61
N GLY A 443 22.30 14.24 -15.78
CA GLY A 443 22.19 13.95 -14.34
C GLY A 443 22.02 12.47 -14.01
N GLY A 444 23.11 11.76 -13.74
CA GLY A 444 23.02 10.37 -13.28
C GLY A 444 22.38 10.28 -11.90
N VAL A 445 22.83 11.11 -10.95
CA VAL A 445 22.15 11.28 -9.66
C VAL A 445 20.95 12.21 -9.79
N ALA A 446 21.16 13.41 -10.34
CA ALA A 446 20.14 14.43 -10.36
C ALA A 446 20.19 15.30 -11.62
N HIS A 447 19.03 15.43 -12.27
CA HIS A 447 18.75 16.52 -13.19
C HIS A 447 17.92 17.58 -12.47
N ILE A 448 18.41 18.82 -12.45
CA ILE A 448 17.76 19.95 -11.77
C ILE A 448 17.49 21.04 -12.79
N GLU A 449 16.20 21.36 -13.00
CA GLU A 449 15.76 22.44 -13.88
C GLU A 449 15.00 23.48 -13.05
N GLY A 450 15.58 24.68 -12.92
CA GLY A 450 15.06 25.68 -11.99
C GLY A 450 15.19 25.27 -10.52
N GLY A 451 14.78 26.17 -9.62
CA GLY A 451 14.72 25.87 -8.18
C GLY A 451 16.06 25.91 -7.43
N PHE A 452 16.02 25.42 -6.19
CA PHE A 452 17.11 25.51 -5.20
C PHE A 452 17.26 24.20 -4.43
N ILE A 453 18.32 23.45 -4.69
CA ILE A 453 18.54 22.14 -4.08
C ILE A 453 19.80 22.16 -3.21
N TYR A 454 19.68 21.55 -2.03
CA TYR A 454 20.77 21.44 -1.08
C TYR A 454 21.11 19.97 -0.83
N TYR A 455 22.40 19.67 -0.82
CA TYR A 455 22.95 18.37 -0.43
C TYR A 455 23.87 18.54 0.78
N PHE A 456 23.59 17.80 1.85
CA PHE A 456 24.32 17.84 3.10
C PHE A 456 24.80 16.45 3.47
N GLY A 457 26.11 16.23 3.54
CA GLY A 457 26.66 14.93 3.94
C GLY A 457 26.31 13.79 2.99
N SER A 458 26.13 14.08 1.70
CA SER A 458 25.67 13.10 0.70
C SER A 458 26.85 12.40 0.01
N GLU A 459 26.63 11.17 -0.44
CA GLU A 459 27.57 10.38 -1.24
C GLU A 459 26.98 10.10 -2.62
N MET A 460 27.72 10.45 -3.67
CA MET A 460 27.30 10.35 -5.07
C MET A 460 28.43 9.72 -5.87
N GLN A 461 28.29 8.46 -6.28
CA GLN A 461 29.36 7.81 -7.06
C GLN A 461 28.94 6.80 -8.12
N SER A 462 29.82 6.60 -9.10
CA SER A 462 29.62 5.60 -10.16
C SER A 462 28.32 5.83 -10.93
N ASN A 463 27.86 7.09 -11.03
CA ASN A 463 26.68 7.47 -11.80
C ASN A 463 27.09 7.92 -13.19
N GLN A 464 26.20 7.71 -14.17
CA GLN A 464 26.46 7.94 -15.58
C GLN A 464 25.41 8.87 -16.19
N ALA A 465 25.86 9.81 -17.03
CA ALA A 465 25.02 10.69 -17.83
C ALA A 465 25.71 11.10 -19.15
N SER A 466 25.04 11.84 -20.03
CA SER A 466 25.75 12.56 -21.10
C SER A 466 26.36 13.86 -20.58
N LEU A 467 25.60 14.60 -19.76
CA LEU A 467 26.06 15.78 -19.03
C LEU A 467 25.77 15.60 -17.54
N GLY A 468 26.73 15.92 -16.68
CA GLY A 468 26.49 15.84 -15.23
C GLY A 468 26.38 14.38 -14.76
N GLY A 469 27.45 13.59 -14.86
CA GLY A 469 27.44 12.19 -14.41
C GLY A 469 26.87 12.05 -12.99
N GLY A 470 27.26 12.95 -12.10
CA GLY A 470 26.59 13.19 -10.82
C GLY A 470 25.37 14.08 -11.00
N VAL A 471 25.58 15.40 -11.02
CA VAL A 471 24.50 16.39 -11.02
C VAL A 471 24.56 17.30 -12.24
N ALA A 472 23.44 17.44 -12.95
CA ALA A 472 23.24 18.41 -14.01
C ALA A 472 22.26 19.50 -13.56
N CYS A 473 22.62 20.76 -13.76
CA CYS A 473 21.85 21.93 -13.37
C CYS A 473 21.57 22.85 -14.56
N ARG A 474 20.30 23.17 -14.75
CA ARG A 474 19.81 24.11 -15.76
C ARG A 474 19.05 25.25 -15.11
N ALA A 475 19.58 26.48 -15.19
CA ALA A 475 18.99 27.67 -14.58
C ALA A 475 18.60 27.47 -13.10
N CYS A 476 19.43 26.74 -12.35
CA CYS A 476 19.16 26.31 -10.98
C CYS A 476 20.27 26.72 -10.00
N GLU A 477 20.01 26.62 -8.69
CA GLU A 477 21.04 26.75 -7.67
C GLU A 477 21.22 25.42 -6.93
N VAL A 478 22.47 24.96 -6.83
CA VAL A 478 22.85 23.77 -6.09
C VAL A 478 23.85 24.14 -5.00
N ASP A 479 23.54 23.81 -3.75
CA ASP A 479 24.44 23.98 -2.61
C ASP A 479 24.83 22.60 -2.07
N VAL A 480 26.13 22.33 -2.00
CA VAL A 480 26.66 21.03 -1.59
C VAL A 480 27.68 21.23 -0.49
N SER A 481 27.42 20.65 0.67
CA SER A 481 28.33 20.73 1.81
C SER A 481 28.57 19.41 2.51
N GLY A 482 29.79 19.22 2.99
CA GLY A 482 30.19 18.00 3.71
C GLY A 482 30.05 16.71 2.90
N SER A 483 30.00 16.79 1.57
CA SER A 483 29.59 15.68 0.70
C SER A 483 30.74 15.09 -0.10
N ARG A 484 30.52 13.95 -0.75
CA ARG A 484 31.48 13.21 -1.56
C ARG A 484 30.87 12.92 -2.94
N ILE A 485 31.52 13.39 -3.99
CA ILE A 485 31.08 13.24 -5.38
C ILE A 485 32.24 12.62 -6.15
N ARG A 486 32.14 11.33 -6.45
CA ARG A 486 33.28 10.58 -6.95
C ARG A 486 32.97 9.66 -8.10
N ILE A 487 33.91 9.48 -9.01
CA ILE A 487 33.86 8.47 -10.08
C ILE A 487 32.52 8.48 -10.84
N ASN A 488 31.96 9.67 -11.03
CA ASN A 488 30.81 9.84 -11.89
C ASN A 488 31.31 10.14 -13.30
N ASP A 489 30.67 9.52 -14.29
CA ASP A 489 31.09 9.57 -15.68
C ASP A 489 30.05 10.30 -16.52
N ALA A 490 30.52 11.17 -17.39
CA ALA A 490 29.70 11.89 -18.34
C ALA A 490 30.24 11.69 -19.76
N ASP A 491 29.39 11.35 -20.73
CA ASP A 491 29.85 11.15 -22.12
C ASP A 491 30.43 12.44 -22.74
N VAL A 492 29.91 13.60 -22.32
CA VAL A 492 30.22 14.88 -22.95
C VAL A 492 30.94 15.84 -22.00
N ALA A 493 30.39 16.11 -20.81
CA ALA A 493 30.95 17.11 -19.91
C ALA A 493 30.45 17.00 -18.47
N GLY A 494 31.30 17.40 -17.52
CA GLY A 494 30.93 17.55 -16.11
C GLY A 494 30.59 16.21 -15.44
N GLY A 495 31.56 15.30 -15.35
CA GLY A 495 31.40 14.03 -14.65
C GLY A 495 30.83 14.21 -13.24
N GLY A 496 31.41 15.10 -12.43
CA GLY A 496 30.87 15.38 -11.10
C GLY A 496 29.66 16.32 -11.18
N PHE A 497 29.88 17.51 -11.72
CA PHE A 497 28.86 18.55 -11.88
C PHE A 497 28.88 19.18 -13.27
N HIS A 498 27.70 19.37 -13.85
CA HIS A 498 27.50 20.21 -15.02
C HIS A 498 26.49 21.32 -14.71
N ILE A 499 26.94 22.57 -14.68
CA ILE A 499 26.14 23.75 -14.36
C ILE A 499 26.06 24.66 -15.59
N ASP A 500 24.85 24.96 -16.05
CA ASP A 500 24.69 25.88 -17.17
C ASP A 500 25.04 27.34 -16.80
N ALA A 501 25.11 28.22 -17.80
CA ALA A 501 25.50 29.61 -17.60
C ALA A 501 24.51 30.44 -16.75
N ALA A 502 23.28 29.93 -16.55
CA ALA A 502 22.26 30.57 -15.74
C ALA A 502 22.19 30.00 -14.31
N GLY A 503 22.91 28.91 -14.03
CA GLY A 503 22.96 28.25 -12.74
C GLY A 503 24.14 28.69 -11.87
N MET A 504 24.17 28.16 -10.64
CA MET A 504 25.24 28.38 -9.68
C MET A 504 25.42 27.15 -8.79
N LEU A 505 26.67 26.66 -8.72
CA LEU A 505 27.08 25.67 -7.73
C LEU A 505 27.77 26.37 -6.54
N LYS A 506 27.40 26.01 -5.32
CA LYS A 506 28.10 26.40 -4.09
C LYS A 506 28.67 25.16 -3.42
N LEU A 507 29.96 25.19 -3.08
CA LEU A 507 30.66 24.05 -2.47
C LEU A 507 31.32 24.43 -1.15
N GLY A 508 31.11 23.63 -0.10
CA GLY A 508 31.81 23.81 1.17
C GLY A 508 32.10 22.51 1.93
N GLY A 509 33.38 22.22 2.18
CA GLY A 509 33.76 21.00 2.90
C GLY A 509 33.46 19.72 2.11
N THR A 510 33.46 19.80 0.79
CA THR A 510 33.06 18.72 -0.12
C THR A 510 34.28 18.16 -0.86
N THR A 511 34.29 16.85 -1.10
CA THR A 511 35.28 16.17 -1.94
C THR A 511 34.68 15.86 -3.31
N VAL A 512 35.34 16.31 -4.38
CA VAL A 512 35.00 16.03 -5.78
C VAL A 512 36.24 15.44 -6.46
N CYS A 513 36.25 14.14 -6.73
CA CYS A 513 37.42 13.47 -7.31
C CYS A 513 37.07 12.32 -8.26
N GLY A 514 37.97 11.94 -9.15
CA GLY A 514 37.79 10.74 -10.00
C GLY A 514 36.67 10.84 -11.03
N ASN A 515 35.97 11.97 -11.12
CA ASN A 515 34.87 12.13 -12.07
C ASN A 515 35.40 12.43 -13.49
N ALA A 516 34.77 11.88 -14.52
CA ALA A 516 35.21 12.03 -15.90
C ALA A 516 34.12 12.63 -16.80
N PRO A 517 34.48 13.44 -17.82
CA PRO A 517 35.81 13.96 -18.11
C PRO A 517 36.24 15.10 -17.17
N ASP A 518 35.30 15.75 -16.49
CA ASP A 518 35.55 16.91 -15.64
C ASP A 518 34.98 16.73 -14.24
N GLN A 519 35.69 17.21 -13.23
CA GLN A 519 35.13 17.31 -11.88
C GLN A 519 33.93 18.25 -11.84
N ILE A 520 34.07 19.43 -12.44
CA ILE A 520 33.07 20.51 -12.44
C ILE A 520 33.13 21.28 -13.75
N ILE A 521 31.98 21.47 -14.40
CA ILE A 521 31.79 22.40 -15.50
C ILE A 521 30.75 23.45 -15.11
N GLY A 522 31.05 24.72 -15.39
CA GLY A 522 30.14 25.85 -15.19
C GLY A 522 30.48 26.76 -14.00
N PRO A 523 29.59 27.72 -13.68
CA PRO A 523 29.80 28.65 -12.58
C PRO A 523 29.81 27.94 -11.22
N PHE A 524 30.88 28.12 -10.44
CA PHE A 524 30.94 27.65 -9.07
C PHE A 524 31.51 28.70 -8.10
N LEU A 525 31.06 28.62 -6.85
CA LEU A 525 31.51 29.44 -5.72
C LEU A 525 31.95 28.53 -4.57
N GLU A 526 33.20 28.69 -4.15
CA GLU A 526 33.71 28.05 -2.94
C GLU A 526 33.27 28.85 -1.70
N ILE A 527 32.47 28.21 -0.82
CA ILE A 527 31.94 28.81 0.42
C ILE A 527 32.65 28.28 1.68
N ALA A 528 33.35 27.14 1.58
CA ALA A 528 34.29 26.61 2.58
C ALA A 528 35.32 25.71 1.87
N PRO A 529 36.49 25.40 2.46
CA PRO A 529 37.54 24.62 1.79
C PRO A 529 37.05 23.28 1.24
N ASN A 530 37.32 23.00 -0.03
CA ASN A 530 36.96 21.74 -0.70
C ASN A 530 38.21 20.94 -1.14
N VAL A 531 38.01 19.67 -1.46
CA VAL A 531 39.01 18.83 -2.15
C VAL A 531 38.53 18.58 -3.57
N ILE A 532 39.23 19.11 -4.57
CA ILE A 532 38.92 18.90 -5.99
C ILE A 532 40.17 18.31 -6.64
N ALA A 533 40.08 17.08 -7.13
CA ALA A 533 41.21 16.33 -7.68
C ALA A 533 40.78 15.49 -8.89
N ASP A 534 41.71 15.20 -9.80
CA ASP A 534 41.40 14.36 -10.97
C ASP A 534 41.24 12.89 -10.58
N GLU A 535 42.03 12.42 -9.63
CA GLU A 535 41.99 11.06 -9.08
C GLU A 535 41.53 11.12 -7.62
N CYS A 536 40.76 10.12 -7.18
CA CYS A 536 40.50 9.90 -5.77
C CYS A 536 41.75 9.28 -5.11
N GLY A 537 41.99 9.59 -3.84
CA GLY A 537 43.12 9.02 -3.12
C GLY A 537 42.99 7.49 -3.07
N SER A 538 44.13 6.78 -3.07
CA SER A 538 44.13 5.32 -2.91
C SER A 538 43.47 4.92 -1.60
N CYS A 539 42.59 3.94 -1.69
CA CYS A 539 41.83 3.44 -0.56
C CYS A 539 42.50 2.21 0.03
N THR A 540 43.07 2.36 1.22
CA THR A 540 43.64 1.21 1.91
C THR A 540 42.51 0.26 2.29
N GLY A 541 42.52 -0.96 1.77
CA GLY A 541 41.50 -1.98 2.04
C GLY A 541 40.50 -2.23 0.91
N ASP A 542 40.48 -1.41 -0.13
CA ASP A 542 39.79 -1.72 -1.40
C ASP A 542 40.78 -2.48 -2.28
N VAL A 543 40.69 -3.80 -2.23
CA VAL A 543 41.67 -4.72 -2.81
C VAL A 543 41.21 -5.28 -4.15
N ASP A 544 39.90 -5.28 -4.42
CA ASP A 544 39.38 -5.64 -5.75
C ASP A 544 39.19 -4.42 -6.67
N LEU A 545 39.46 -3.22 -6.15
CA LEU A 545 39.46 -1.94 -6.87
C LEU A 545 38.07 -1.57 -7.39
N ASP A 546 37.03 -1.98 -6.66
CA ASP A 546 35.64 -1.58 -6.92
C ASP A 546 35.24 -0.27 -6.21
N GLU A 547 36.19 0.33 -5.48
CA GLU A 547 36.08 1.62 -4.78
C GLU A 547 35.09 1.62 -3.59
N PHE A 548 34.66 0.42 -3.15
CA PHE A 548 33.88 0.16 -1.96
C PHE A 548 34.50 -0.94 -1.09
N VAL A 549 35.07 -0.57 0.06
CA VAL A 549 35.59 -1.56 1.00
C VAL A 549 34.46 -2.36 1.63
N GLY A 550 34.24 -3.56 1.11
CA GLY A 550 33.06 -4.36 1.36
C GLY A 550 33.33 -5.80 1.71
N ILE A 551 32.28 -6.60 1.54
CA ILE A 551 32.38 -8.04 1.81
C ILE A 551 33.28 -8.73 0.79
N ASP A 552 33.33 -8.24 -0.44
CA ASP A 552 34.13 -8.83 -1.51
C ASP A 552 35.64 -8.58 -1.26
N ASP A 553 36.04 -7.39 -0.79
CA ASP A 553 37.41 -7.13 -0.31
C ASP A 553 37.80 -8.01 0.87
N LEU A 554 36.91 -8.15 1.85
CA LEU A 554 37.14 -9.01 3.00
C LEU A 554 37.36 -10.45 2.55
N LEU A 555 36.55 -10.93 1.61
CA LEU A 555 36.68 -12.27 1.06
C LEU A 555 37.96 -12.42 0.25
N ALA A 556 38.40 -11.40 -0.50
CA ALA A 556 39.65 -11.38 -1.23
C ALA A 556 40.86 -11.49 -0.29
N VAL A 557 40.93 -10.67 0.76
CA VAL A 557 42.00 -10.72 1.77
C VAL A 557 42.03 -12.07 2.49
N VAL A 558 40.87 -12.62 2.88
CA VAL A 558 40.79 -13.94 3.52
C VAL A 558 41.25 -15.05 2.56
N ALA A 559 40.97 -14.93 1.26
CA ALA A 559 41.35 -15.92 0.25
C ALA A 559 42.86 -15.90 -0.05
N ALA A 560 43.52 -14.75 0.09
CA ALA A 560 44.94 -14.56 -0.21
C ALA A 560 45.89 -14.81 0.99
N TRP A 561 45.37 -15.29 2.13
CA TRP A 561 46.10 -15.42 3.40
C TRP A 561 47.45 -16.15 3.29
N GLY A 562 48.52 -15.50 3.73
CA GLY A 562 49.89 -16.00 3.71
C GLY A 562 50.83 -15.16 2.84
N GLY A 563 51.97 -15.75 2.48
CA GLY A 563 53.01 -15.04 1.74
C GLY A 563 52.55 -14.67 0.33
N CYS A 564 52.57 -13.38 0.04
CA CYS A 564 52.14 -12.82 -1.24
C CYS A 564 53.19 -11.82 -1.73
N GLY A 565 53.45 -11.78 -3.03
CA GLY A 565 54.49 -10.91 -3.59
C GLY A 565 54.04 -9.44 -3.65
N LEU A 566 53.50 -9.06 -4.81
CA LEU A 566 52.81 -7.79 -5.03
C LEU A 566 51.36 -8.15 -5.35
N CYS A 567 50.52 -8.24 -4.33
CA CYS A 567 49.08 -8.44 -4.52
C CYS A 567 48.30 -7.35 -3.81
N PRO A 568 47.13 -6.95 -4.36
CA PRO A 568 46.28 -5.93 -3.76
C PRO A 568 45.88 -6.23 -2.32
N GLU A 569 45.79 -7.52 -1.96
CA GLU A 569 45.38 -7.99 -0.63
C GLU A 569 46.44 -7.75 0.46
N ASP A 570 47.70 -7.47 0.09
CA ASP A 570 48.76 -7.02 0.99
C ASP A 570 48.70 -5.48 1.09
N THR A 571 47.76 -5.00 1.89
CA THR A 571 47.38 -3.59 2.00
C THR A 571 48.46 -2.72 2.67
N ASN A 572 49.40 -3.34 3.39
CA ASN A 572 50.48 -2.65 4.09
C ASN A 572 51.86 -2.83 3.42
N GLU A 573 51.92 -3.61 2.34
CA GLU A 573 53.09 -3.90 1.51
C GLU A 573 54.27 -4.56 2.25
N ASP A 574 54.02 -5.38 3.27
CA ASP A 574 55.07 -6.09 4.02
C ASP A 574 55.45 -7.46 3.43
N GLY A 575 54.73 -7.90 2.39
CA GLY A 575 54.94 -9.16 1.67
C GLY A 575 54.18 -10.36 2.25
N VAL A 576 53.25 -10.14 3.18
CA VAL A 576 52.42 -11.19 3.79
C VAL A 576 51.00 -10.67 3.99
N VAL A 577 50.01 -11.37 3.40
CA VAL A 577 48.59 -11.13 3.70
C VAL A 577 48.27 -11.78 5.04
N ASP A 578 48.02 -10.97 6.07
CA ASP A 578 47.69 -11.46 7.39
C ASP A 578 46.58 -10.65 8.10
N ILE A 579 46.53 -10.74 9.43
CA ILE A 579 45.51 -10.07 10.23
C ILE A 579 45.58 -8.54 10.12
N VAL A 580 46.73 -7.97 9.81
CA VAL A 580 46.91 -6.52 9.67
C VAL A 580 46.17 -6.04 8.41
N ASP A 581 46.21 -6.80 7.32
CA ASP A 581 45.48 -6.45 6.09
C ASP A 581 43.97 -6.61 6.25
N LEU A 582 43.54 -7.66 6.94
CA LEU A 582 42.13 -7.84 7.28
C LEU A 582 41.61 -6.67 8.14
N LEU A 583 42.43 -6.20 9.09
CA LEU A 583 42.08 -5.04 9.90
C LEU A 583 42.04 -3.76 9.05
N ALA A 584 42.90 -3.61 8.04
CA ALA A 584 42.86 -2.48 7.13
C ALA A 584 41.55 -2.43 6.32
N VAL A 585 41.06 -3.57 5.82
CA VAL A 585 39.73 -3.68 5.18
C VAL A 585 38.62 -3.31 6.17
N LEU A 586 38.63 -3.89 7.38
CA LEU A 586 37.60 -3.62 8.38
C LEU A 586 37.60 -2.17 8.90
N GLU A 587 38.78 -1.54 9.00
CA GLU A 587 38.93 -0.15 9.42
C GLU A 587 38.45 0.85 8.36
N ASN A 588 38.48 0.45 7.08
CA ASN A 588 38.06 1.27 5.95
C ASN A 588 36.69 0.87 5.38
N TRP A 589 35.92 0.01 6.07
CA TRP A 589 34.63 -0.51 5.62
C TRP A 589 33.66 0.59 5.15
N GLY A 590 33.22 0.50 3.90
CA GLY A 590 32.45 1.51 3.20
C GLY A 590 33.23 2.15 2.04
N TRP A 591 32.70 3.24 1.49
CA TRP A 591 33.30 3.92 0.35
C TRP A 591 34.59 4.66 0.70
N CYS A 592 35.55 4.56 -0.19
CA CYS A 592 36.91 5.10 -0.05
C CYS A 592 36.99 6.63 0.21
N PRO A 593 37.97 7.15 0.97
CA PRO A 593 38.05 8.56 1.40
C PRO A 593 38.49 9.59 0.34
#